data_AF-A0A2Z6NXS7-F1
#
_entry.id   AF-A0A2Z6NXS7-F1
#
_cell.length_a   1.000
_cell.length_b   1.000
_cell.length_c   1.000
_cell.angle_alpha   90.00
_cell.angle_beta   90.00
_cell.angle_gamma   90.00
#
_symmetry.space_group_name_H-M   'P 1'
#
loop_
_entity.id
_entity.type
_entity.pdbx_description
1 polymer ?
#
loop_
_entity_poly.entity_id
_entity_poly.type
_entity_poly.pdbx_seq_one_letter_code
_entity_poly.pdbx_strand_id
1 'polypeptide(L)'
;MRHGERLDNIDPSWASTASRPWDPPLAQAGHIRAFQMGRGIQQSLKYPIHRVFVSPFLRCVQTVVELIAALPTINNDLGTNIGEDNFIDNSKVKVSIEYGLCEVFNNVAIRPNVAPKDGNISFDVSELEALLPTETMDYNVQKVYNELPQWGESFLQARARYQKTIKELADKYPTENLLFLTHGEGLQTVLSSTRKDGANAKLQYCAYVELRRPIFNKDQLFDGGEFNVLPHYSQTGVSYISSNDP
;
A
#
# COMPACT_ATOMS: atom_id res chain seq x y z
N MET A 1 1.63 3.29 -0.16
CA MET A 1 2.37 3.05 1.09
C MET A 1 3.09 1.70 1.01
N ARG A 2 4.32 1.63 1.52
CA ARG A 2 5.11 0.40 1.60
C ARG A 2 4.75 -0.38 2.88
N HIS A 3 4.85 -1.71 2.84
CA HIS A 3 4.74 -2.55 4.04
C HIS A 3 5.78 -2.21 5.14
N GLY A 4 5.55 -2.74 6.35
CA GLY A 4 6.45 -2.66 7.51
C GLY A 4 7.69 -3.56 7.42
N GLU A 5 8.55 -3.49 8.44
CA GLU A 5 9.75 -4.33 8.60
C GLU A 5 9.41 -5.82 8.47
N ARG A 6 10.18 -6.54 7.66
CA ARG A 6 9.99 -7.98 7.42
C ARG A 6 10.82 -8.83 8.38
N LEU A 7 10.28 -9.98 8.79
CA LEU A 7 10.98 -10.91 9.67
C LEU A 7 12.27 -11.46 9.05
N ASP A 8 12.29 -11.79 7.76
CA ASP A 8 13.46 -12.33 7.07
C ASP A 8 14.66 -11.38 6.99
N ASN A 9 14.43 -10.07 7.18
CA ASN A 9 15.50 -9.08 7.27
C ASN A 9 16.07 -8.92 8.69
N ILE A 10 15.38 -9.45 9.69
CA ILE A 10 15.81 -9.42 11.10
C ILE A 10 16.38 -10.78 11.51
N ASP A 11 15.73 -11.86 11.09
CA ASP A 11 16.16 -13.24 11.29
C ASP A 11 16.44 -13.92 9.93
N PRO A 12 17.72 -13.97 9.51
CA PRO A 12 18.11 -14.63 8.28
C PRO A 12 17.83 -16.14 8.26
N SER A 13 17.65 -16.77 9.43
CA SER A 13 17.41 -18.22 9.54
C SER A 13 15.94 -18.58 9.29
N TRP A 14 15.02 -17.62 9.40
CA TRP A 14 13.58 -17.84 9.23
C TRP A 14 13.23 -18.54 7.90
N ALA A 15 13.88 -18.13 6.81
CA ALA A 15 13.60 -18.68 5.48
C ALA A 15 13.94 -20.17 5.34
N SER A 16 14.77 -20.74 6.23
CA SER A 16 15.20 -22.14 6.16
C SER A 16 14.12 -23.13 6.58
N THR A 17 13.15 -22.70 7.40
CA THR A 17 12.07 -23.53 7.94
C THR A 17 10.68 -23.07 7.48
N ALA A 18 10.59 -21.90 6.82
CA ALA A 18 9.35 -21.37 6.30
C ALA A 18 8.77 -22.22 5.15
N SER A 19 7.46 -22.45 5.18
CA SER A 19 6.73 -23.08 4.07
C SER A 19 6.70 -22.21 2.82
N ARG A 20 6.64 -20.88 3.00
CA ARG A 20 6.60 -19.86 1.94
C ARG A 20 7.71 -18.82 2.15
N PRO A 21 8.99 -19.16 1.90
CA PRO A 21 10.11 -18.28 2.24
C PRO A 21 10.17 -16.98 1.41
N TRP A 22 9.43 -16.91 0.30
CA TRP A 22 9.23 -15.70 -0.52
C TRP A 22 8.17 -14.73 0.06
N ASP A 23 7.40 -15.16 1.06
CA ASP A 23 6.32 -14.38 1.69
C ASP A 23 6.52 -14.17 3.20
N PRO A 24 7.60 -13.49 3.61
CA PRO A 24 7.86 -13.27 5.02
C PRO A 24 6.75 -12.44 5.70
N PRO A 25 6.40 -12.77 6.95
CA PRO A 25 5.57 -11.90 7.77
C PRO A 25 6.34 -10.63 8.16
N LEU A 26 5.64 -9.71 8.81
CA LEU A 26 6.26 -8.62 9.52
C LEU A 26 7.09 -9.13 10.72
N ALA A 27 8.16 -8.41 11.02
CA ALA A 27 8.81 -8.49 12.32
C ALA A 27 8.01 -7.70 13.36
N GLN A 28 8.27 -7.91 14.66
CA GLN A 28 7.63 -7.14 15.74
C GLN A 28 7.77 -5.62 15.54
N ALA A 29 8.93 -5.15 15.07
CA ALA A 29 9.16 -3.74 14.76
C ALA A 29 8.23 -3.24 13.62
N GLY A 30 7.92 -4.10 12.66
CA GLY A 30 7.01 -3.79 11.54
C GLY A 30 5.58 -3.64 12.00
N HIS A 31 5.11 -4.52 12.89
CA HIS A 31 3.80 -4.39 13.53
C HIS A 31 3.68 -3.07 14.29
N ILE A 32 4.65 -2.76 15.16
CA ILE A 32 4.68 -1.52 15.95
C ILE A 32 4.67 -0.29 15.04
N ARG A 33 5.49 -0.28 13.98
CA ARG A 33 5.55 0.86 13.04
C ARG A 33 4.23 1.06 12.31
N ALA A 34 3.63 -0.02 11.81
CA ALA A 34 2.36 0.05 11.10
C ALA A 34 1.24 0.61 11.98
N PHE A 35 1.16 0.15 13.23
CA PHE A 35 0.23 0.69 14.23
C PHE A 35 0.49 2.16 14.53
N GLN A 36 1.75 2.56 14.72
CA GLN A 36 2.11 3.97 14.92
C GLN A 36 1.74 4.85 13.73
N MET A 37 1.89 4.33 12.50
CA MET A 37 1.44 5.03 11.31
C MET A 37 -0.07 5.25 11.33
N GLY A 38 -0.88 4.22 11.65
CA GLY A 38 -2.33 4.37 11.75
C GLY A 38 -2.76 5.48 12.72
N ARG A 39 -2.08 5.60 13.87
CA ARG A 39 -2.36 6.69 14.84
C ARG A 39 -2.00 8.08 14.32
N GLY A 40 -0.95 8.20 13.51
CA GLY A 40 -0.41 9.49 13.05
C GLY A 40 -0.93 9.95 11.69
N ILE A 41 -1.37 9.04 10.83
CA ILE A 41 -1.61 9.31 9.40
C ILE A 41 -2.71 10.36 9.18
N GLN A 42 -3.74 10.41 10.04
CA GLN A 42 -4.78 11.45 9.94
C GLN A 42 -4.23 12.86 10.15
N GLN A 43 -3.31 13.04 11.11
CA GLN A 43 -2.70 14.34 11.38
C GLN A 43 -1.87 14.82 10.19
N SER A 44 -1.29 13.89 9.44
CA SER A 44 -0.53 14.17 8.22
C SER A 44 -1.43 14.47 7.02
N LEU A 45 -2.42 13.62 6.73
CA LEU A 45 -3.24 13.72 5.51
C LEU A 45 -4.27 14.86 5.58
N LYS A 46 -4.91 15.08 6.75
CA LYS A 46 -6.04 16.03 6.91
C LYS A 46 -7.26 15.72 6.03
N TYR A 47 -7.38 14.49 5.50
CA TYR A 47 -8.55 13.99 4.78
C TYR A 47 -8.77 12.49 5.06
N PRO A 48 -10.00 11.96 4.89
CA PRO A 48 -10.30 10.56 5.17
C PRO A 48 -9.55 9.59 4.30
N ILE A 49 -9.34 8.37 4.80
CA ILE A 49 -9.13 7.19 3.96
C ILE A 49 -10.48 6.49 3.85
N HIS A 50 -11.01 6.34 2.65
CA HIS A 50 -12.29 5.65 2.45
C HIS A 50 -12.09 4.17 2.12
N ARG A 51 -11.01 3.87 1.38
CA ARG A 51 -10.73 2.50 0.95
C ARG A 51 -9.24 2.22 0.84
N VAL A 52 -8.89 0.99 1.20
CA VAL A 52 -7.55 0.43 1.20
C VAL A 52 -7.50 -0.72 0.22
N PHE A 53 -6.63 -0.61 -0.78
CA PHE A 53 -6.28 -1.73 -1.65
C PHE A 53 -4.93 -2.29 -1.20
N VAL A 54 -4.86 -3.58 -0.95
CA VAL A 54 -3.68 -4.21 -0.35
C VAL A 54 -3.15 -5.34 -1.23
N SER A 55 -1.84 -5.35 -1.41
CA SER A 55 -1.12 -6.48 -2.01
C SER A 55 -1.36 -7.77 -1.21
N PRO A 56 -1.51 -8.95 -1.87
CA PRO A 56 -1.78 -10.21 -1.18
C PRO A 56 -0.59 -10.76 -0.36
N PHE A 57 0.61 -10.20 -0.46
CA PHE A 57 1.73 -10.60 0.41
C PHE A 57 1.41 -10.41 1.89
N LEU A 58 1.76 -11.39 2.72
CA LEU A 58 1.42 -11.43 4.14
C LEU A 58 1.87 -10.17 4.88
N ARG A 59 3.11 -9.72 4.62
CA ARG A 59 3.64 -8.45 5.17
C ARG A 59 2.78 -7.22 4.85
N CYS A 60 2.13 -7.18 3.68
CA CYS A 60 1.24 -6.10 3.29
C CYS A 60 -0.08 -6.20 4.06
N VAL A 61 -0.69 -7.39 4.09
CA VAL A 61 -1.93 -7.63 4.84
C VAL A 61 -1.75 -7.29 6.32
N GLN A 62 -0.71 -7.82 6.97
CA GLN A 62 -0.39 -7.51 8.37
C GLN A 62 -0.14 -6.01 8.62
N THR A 63 0.48 -5.31 7.66
CA THR A 63 0.67 -3.85 7.79
C THR A 63 -0.69 -3.13 7.78
N VAL A 64 -1.62 -3.54 6.92
CA VAL A 64 -2.97 -2.95 6.88
C VAL A 64 -3.75 -3.26 8.14
N VAL A 65 -3.68 -4.48 8.68
CA VAL A 65 -4.36 -4.86 9.93
C VAL A 65 -3.97 -3.91 11.06
N GLU A 66 -2.67 -3.73 11.29
CA GLU A 66 -2.16 -2.85 12.34
C GLU A 66 -2.50 -1.38 12.09
N LEU A 67 -2.42 -0.94 10.83
CA LEU A 67 -2.75 0.43 10.45
C LEU A 67 -4.22 0.73 10.75
N ILE A 68 -5.14 -0.16 10.35
CA ILE A 68 -6.58 0.03 10.52
C ILE A 68 -6.97 -0.03 12.00
N ALA A 69 -6.42 -0.99 12.76
CA ALA A 69 -6.66 -1.09 14.20
C ALA A 69 -6.28 0.19 14.97
N ALA A 70 -5.37 0.99 14.41
CA ALA A 70 -4.90 2.24 14.98
C ALA A 70 -5.56 3.50 14.39
N LEU A 71 -6.41 3.38 13.37
CA LEU A 71 -7.09 4.54 12.80
C LEU A 71 -8.04 5.14 13.85
N PRO A 72 -8.02 6.46 14.07
CA PRO A 72 -8.95 7.09 15.00
C PRO A 72 -10.39 6.91 14.53
N THR A 73 -11.23 6.35 15.41
CA THR A 73 -12.68 6.30 15.21
C THR A 73 -13.32 7.56 15.76
N ILE A 74 -14.36 8.06 15.09
CA ILE A 74 -15.23 9.07 15.69
C ILE A 74 -16.05 8.34 16.77
N ASN A 75 -15.69 8.54 18.03
CA ASN A 75 -16.55 8.09 19.13
C ASN A 75 -17.79 8.98 19.17
N ASN A 76 -18.92 8.47 18.67
CA ASN A 76 -20.23 9.12 18.79
C ASN A 76 -20.69 9.33 20.25
N ASP A 77 -20.00 8.74 21.23
CA ASP A 77 -20.35 8.79 22.66
C ASP A 77 -19.73 9.97 23.43
N LEU A 78 -18.77 10.69 22.84
CA LEU A 78 -18.24 11.90 23.44
C LEU A 78 -18.88 13.09 22.73
N GLY A 79 -19.94 13.64 23.33
CA GLY A 79 -20.54 14.94 22.99
C GLY A 79 -19.59 16.11 23.20
N THR A 80 -18.39 16.04 22.63
CA THR A 80 -17.44 17.13 22.58
C THR A 80 -17.88 18.10 21.50
N ASN A 81 -18.30 19.30 21.91
CA ASN A 81 -18.55 20.47 21.08
C ASN A 81 -17.27 20.99 20.39
N ILE A 82 -16.50 20.12 19.74
CA ILE A 82 -15.40 20.49 18.86
C ILE A 82 -16.00 20.42 17.46
N GLY A 83 -16.01 21.55 16.74
CA GLY A 83 -16.74 21.72 15.48
C GLY A 83 -16.64 20.50 14.56
N GLU A 84 -17.80 20.07 14.05
CA GLU A 84 -18.03 18.89 13.21
C GLU A 84 -17.14 18.84 11.95
N ASP A 85 -16.52 19.96 11.57
CA ASP A 85 -15.73 20.11 10.34
C ASP A 85 -14.33 19.44 10.34
N ASN A 86 -13.83 18.93 11.47
CA ASN A 86 -12.43 18.49 11.57
C ASN A 86 -12.20 16.99 11.88
N PHE A 87 -13.25 16.18 12.03
CA PHE A 87 -13.09 14.75 12.28
C PHE A 87 -13.48 13.89 11.08
N ILE A 88 -12.55 13.03 10.70
CA ILE A 88 -12.60 12.12 9.56
C ILE A 88 -13.22 10.79 10.05
N ASP A 89 -14.35 10.38 9.47
CA ASP A 89 -14.99 9.10 9.78
C ASP A 89 -14.24 7.93 9.13
N ASN A 90 -13.26 7.39 9.84
CA ASN A 90 -12.54 6.18 9.43
C ASN A 90 -13.24 4.88 9.88
N SER A 91 -14.40 4.96 10.56
CA SER A 91 -15.12 3.75 11.02
C SER A 91 -15.70 2.91 9.89
N LYS A 92 -15.66 3.43 8.65
CA LYS A 92 -16.22 2.81 7.43
C LYS A 92 -15.16 2.50 6.37
N VAL A 93 -13.89 2.45 6.76
CA VAL A 93 -12.81 2.08 5.82
C VAL A 93 -13.11 0.72 5.21
N LYS A 94 -13.05 0.66 3.88
CA LYS A 94 -13.19 -0.58 3.11
C LYS A 94 -11.82 -1.15 2.75
N VAL A 95 -11.64 -2.46 2.81
CA VAL A 95 -10.38 -3.14 2.49
C VAL A 95 -10.60 -4.20 1.43
N SER A 96 -9.67 -4.27 0.49
CA SER A 96 -9.74 -5.15 -0.67
C SER A 96 -8.36 -5.63 -1.08
N ILE A 97 -8.21 -6.93 -1.31
CA ILE A 97 -6.98 -7.49 -1.87
C ILE A 97 -6.92 -7.23 -3.39
N GLU A 98 -5.78 -6.74 -3.88
CA GLU A 98 -5.56 -6.39 -5.29
C GLU A 98 -4.25 -7.00 -5.82
N TYR A 99 -4.33 -7.84 -6.84
CA TYR A 99 -3.17 -8.52 -7.43
C TYR A 99 -2.28 -7.57 -8.23
N GLY A 100 -2.85 -6.49 -8.78
CA GLY A 100 -2.10 -5.42 -9.42
C GLY A 100 -1.08 -4.74 -8.50
N LEU A 101 -1.20 -4.90 -7.17
CA LEU A 101 -0.27 -4.35 -6.17
C LEU A 101 0.82 -5.32 -5.71
N CYS A 102 0.87 -6.55 -6.26
CA CYS A 102 1.91 -7.53 -5.95
C CYS A 102 3.33 -6.99 -6.17
N GLU A 103 4.29 -7.53 -5.41
CA GLU A 103 5.73 -7.31 -5.63
C GLU A 103 6.11 -7.64 -7.08
N VAL A 104 7.28 -7.20 -7.51
CA VAL A 104 7.83 -7.61 -8.80
C VAL A 104 8.16 -9.12 -8.76
N PHE A 105 7.52 -9.92 -9.60
CA PHE A 105 7.72 -11.37 -9.65
C PHE A 105 8.95 -11.71 -10.49
N ASN A 106 10.14 -11.53 -9.94
CA ASN A 106 11.39 -11.97 -10.56
C ASN A 106 12.48 -12.26 -9.52
N ASN A 107 13.59 -12.81 -10.00
CA ASN A 107 14.76 -13.18 -9.19
C ASN A 107 15.56 -11.98 -8.64
N VAL A 108 15.19 -10.74 -8.99
CA VAL A 108 15.83 -9.52 -8.47
C VAL A 108 15.09 -9.05 -7.22
N ALA A 109 13.77 -8.94 -7.28
CA ALA A 109 12.94 -8.50 -6.15
C ALA A 109 12.68 -9.62 -5.14
N ILE A 110 12.55 -10.87 -5.61
CA ILE A 110 12.44 -12.06 -4.77
C ILE A 110 13.75 -12.84 -4.91
N ARG A 111 14.49 -12.98 -3.80
CA ARG A 111 15.85 -13.55 -3.86
C ARG A 111 15.81 -15.00 -4.38
N PRO A 112 16.75 -15.43 -5.24
CA PRO A 112 16.71 -16.77 -5.82
C PRO A 112 16.69 -17.92 -4.81
N ASN A 113 17.29 -17.74 -3.63
CA ASN A 113 17.33 -18.74 -2.58
C ASN A 113 16.00 -18.93 -1.84
N VAL A 114 15.06 -17.99 -1.98
CA VAL A 114 13.71 -18.06 -1.37
C VAL A 114 12.60 -18.09 -2.41
N ALA A 115 12.92 -17.89 -3.69
CA ALA A 115 11.96 -17.96 -4.79
C ALA A 115 11.24 -19.33 -4.79
N PRO A 116 9.94 -19.36 -5.15
CA PRO A 116 9.20 -20.62 -5.28
C PRO A 116 9.90 -21.55 -6.26
N LYS A 117 10.29 -22.74 -5.79
CA LYS A 117 11.08 -23.70 -6.58
C LYS A 117 10.30 -24.31 -7.75
N ASP A 118 8.98 -24.39 -7.59
CA ASP A 118 8.01 -24.84 -8.59
C ASP A 118 7.51 -23.69 -9.47
N GLY A 119 7.99 -22.46 -9.25
CA GLY A 119 7.51 -21.26 -9.93
C GLY A 119 6.08 -20.86 -9.56
N ASN A 120 5.45 -21.55 -8.60
CA ASN A 120 4.07 -21.32 -8.24
C ASN A 120 3.98 -20.36 -7.04
N ILE A 121 3.69 -19.10 -7.33
CA ILE A 121 3.23 -18.15 -6.31
C ILE A 121 1.72 -18.24 -6.27
N SER A 122 1.19 -18.62 -5.12
CA SER A 122 -0.25 -18.60 -4.86
C SER A 122 -0.51 -18.03 -3.47
N PHE A 123 -1.67 -17.40 -3.34
CA PHE A 123 -2.15 -16.86 -2.08
C PHE A 123 -3.50 -17.51 -1.79
N ASP A 124 -3.68 -17.99 -0.56
CA ASP A 124 -5.01 -18.29 -0.06
C ASP A 124 -5.66 -16.95 0.32
N VAL A 125 -6.50 -16.43 -0.57
CA VAL A 125 -7.19 -15.15 -0.38
C VAL A 125 -8.11 -15.23 0.83
N SER A 126 -8.78 -16.37 1.07
CA SER A 126 -9.67 -16.53 2.21
C SER A 126 -8.92 -16.49 3.54
N GLU A 127 -7.74 -17.10 3.63
CA GLU A 127 -6.88 -16.98 4.82
C GLU A 127 -6.42 -15.54 5.05
N LEU A 128 -6.05 -14.82 3.98
CA LEU A 128 -5.61 -13.43 4.09
C LEU A 128 -6.75 -12.48 4.48
N GLU A 129 -7.94 -12.69 3.91
CA GLU A 129 -9.14 -11.92 4.24
C GLU A 129 -9.59 -12.17 5.69
N ALA A 130 -9.40 -13.39 6.21
CA ALA A 130 -9.68 -13.71 7.61
C ALA A 130 -8.77 -12.98 8.61
N LEU A 131 -7.63 -12.45 8.18
CA LEU A 131 -6.77 -11.60 9.02
C LEU A 131 -7.28 -10.16 9.11
N LEU A 132 -8.06 -9.71 8.13
CA LEU A 132 -8.57 -8.34 8.07
C LEU A 132 -9.81 -8.20 8.99
N PRO A 133 -10.01 -7.03 9.62
CA PRO A 133 -11.22 -6.79 10.42
C PRO A 133 -12.47 -6.98 9.56
N THR A 134 -13.38 -7.85 9.98
CA THR A 134 -14.53 -8.31 9.17
C THR A 134 -15.43 -7.16 8.73
N GLU A 135 -15.59 -6.16 9.59
CA GLU A 135 -16.38 -4.95 9.35
C GLU A 135 -15.81 -4.03 8.26
N THR A 136 -14.53 -4.21 7.92
CA THR A 136 -13.85 -3.41 6.89
C THR A 136 -13.83 -4.09 5.53
N MET A 137 -14.20 -5.35 5.42
CA MET A 137 -14.08 -6.11 4.18
C MET A 137 -15.07 -5.63 3.10
N ASP A 138 -14.56 -5.33 1.91
CA ASP A 138 -15.39 -5.05 0.72
C ASP A 138 -15.35 -6.22 -0.26
N TYR A 139 -16.30 -7.13 -0.12
CA TYR A 139 -16.42 -8.33 -0.97
C TYR A 139 -16.96 -8.04 -2.38
N ASN A 140 -17.49 -6.84 -2.63
CA ASN A 140 -18.14 -6.50 -3.91
C ASN A 140 -17.16 -5.85 -4.91
N VAL A 141 -15.93 -5.58 -4.46
CA VAL A 141 -14.90 -4.96 -5.25
C VAL A 141 -14.39 -5.92 -6.35
N GLN A 142 -14.50 -5.50 -7.60
CA GLN A 142 -13.78 -6.18 -8.68
C GLN A 142 -12.34 -5.70 -8.70
N LYS A 143 -11.41 -6.66 -8.69
CA LYS A 143 -9.97 -6.43 -8.88
C LYS A 143 -9.71 -5.88 -10.28
N VAL A 144 -8.66 -5.08 -10.42
CA VAL A 144 -8.13 -4.69 -11.73
C VAL A 144 -7.45 -5.89 -12.40
N TYR A 145 -6.71 -6.68 -11.61
CA TYR A 145 -6.10 -7.92 -12.08
C TYR A 145 -6.78 -9.12 -11.42
N ASN A 146 -7.38 -9.99 -12.24
CA ASN A 146 -8.00 -11.24 -11.78
C ASN A 146 -6.98 -12.38 -11.60
N GLU A 147 -5.77 -12.21 -12.12
CA GLU A 147 -4.67 -13.17 -12.04
C GLU A 147 -3.43 -12.52 -11.42
N LEU A 148 -2.57 -13.35 -10.83
CA LEU A 148 -1.29 -12.91 -10.31
C LEU A 148 -0.34 -12.50 -11.46
N PRO A 149 0.65 -11.63 -11.20
CA PRO A 149 1.70 -11.37 -12.17
C PRO A 149 2.42 -12.66 -12.58
N GLN A 150 2.87 -12.71 -13.83
CA GLN A 150 3.66 -13.84 -14.31
C GLN A 150 5.09 -13.73 -13.80
N TRP A 151 5.66 -14.87 -13.39
CA TRP A 151 7.05 -14.92 -12.97
C TRP A 151 8.00 -14.56 -14.12
N GLY A 152 9.04 -13.79 -13.80
CA GLY A 152 9.97 -13.23 -14.77
C GLY A 152 9.57 -11.84 -15.29
N GLU A 153 8.55 -11.19 -14.70
CA GLU A 153 8.21 -9.83 -15.12
C GLU A 153 9.39 -8.86 -14.93
N SER A 154 9.57 -7.98 -15.91
CA SER A 154 10.53 -6.88 -15.81
C SER A 154 10.00 -5.79 -14.88
N PHE A 155 10.91 -4.97 -14.34
CA PHE A 155 10.53 -3.77 -13.59
C PHE A 155 9.64 -2.82 -14.40
N LEU A 156 9.84 -2.73 -15.72
CA LEU A 156 8.99 -1.91 -16.60
C LEU A 156 7.55 -2.44 -16.66
N GLN A 157 7.39 -3.76 -16.79
CA GLN A 157 6.07 -4.39 -16.76
C GLN A 157 5.38 -4.21 -15.42
N ALA A 158 6.10 -4.41 -14.30
CA ALA A 158 5.56 -4.20 -12.97
C ALA A 158 5.16 -2.73 -12.73
N ARG A 159 5.96 -1.76 -13.17
CA ARG A 159 5.64 -0.33 -13.13
C ARG A 159 4.36 0.00 -13.90
N ALA A 160 4.21 -0.51 -15.12
CA ALA A 160 3.00 -0.33 -15.91
C ALA A 160 1.79 -0.95 -15.21
N ARG A 161 1.95 -2.11 -14.58
CA ARG A 161 0.93 -2.77 -13.76
C ARG A 161 0.51 -1.92 -12.56
N TYR A 162 1.45 -1.36 -11.79
CA TYR A 162 1.15 -0.44 -10.69
C TYR A 162 0.40 0.81 -11.17
N GLN A 163 0.88 1.45 -12.24
CA GLN A 163 0.25 2.65 -12.81
C GLN A 163 -1.19 2.39 -13.26
N LYS A 164 -1.41 1.31 -14.01
CA LYS A 164 -2.75 0.88 -14.44
C LYS A 164 -3.67 0.65 -13.24
N THR A 165 -3.20 -0.12 -12.25
CA THR A 165 -3.96 -0.46 -11.05
C THR A 165 -4.40 0.79 -10.28
N ILE A 166 -3.47 1.71 -10.02
CA ILE A 166 -3.76 2.97 -9.31
C ILE A 166 -4.76 3.81 -10.10
N LYS A 167 -4.57 3.95 -11.42
CA LYS A 167 -5.45 4.76 -12.27
C LYS A 167 -6.87 4.19 -12.32
N GLU A 168 -7.02 2.90 -12.63
CA GLU A 168 -8.35 2.28 -12.81
C GLU A 168 -9.14 2.25 -11.49
N LEU A 169 -8.49 1.96 -10.37
CA LEU A 169 -9.16 2.00 -9.07
C LEU A 169 -9.55 3.43 -8.67
N ALA A 170 -8.70 4.42 -8.96
CA ALA A 170 -9.08 5.81 -8.74
C ALA A 170 -10.25 6.24 -9.64
N ASP A 171 -10.28 5.82 -10.90
CA ASP A 171 -11.37 6.12 -11.85
C ASP A 171 -12.68 5.46 -11.43
N LYS A 172 -12.60 4.25 -10.88
CA LYS A 172 -13.76 3.53 -10.33
C LYS A 172 -14.33 4.20 -9.07
N TYR A 173 -13.51 4.95 -8.35
CA TYR A 173 -13.87 5.57 -7.08
C TYR A 173 -13.47 7.06 -7.03
N PRO A 174 -14.02 7.89 -7.92
CA PRO A 174 -13.53 9.25 -8.17
C PRO A 174 -13.79 10.22 -7.02
N THR A 175 -14.74 9.92 -6.13
CA THR A 175 -15.10 10.77 -4.99
C THR A 175 -14.44 10.30 -3.68
N GLU A 176 -13.56 9.30 -3.73
CA GLU A 176 -13.00 8.66 -2.55
C GLU A 176 -11.47 8.76 -2.52
N ASN A 177 -10.94 9.02 -1.33
CA ASN A 177 -9.50 8.94 -1.07
C ASN A 177 -9.10 7.48 -0.83
N LEU A 178 -8.15 7.01 -1.63
CA LEU A 178 -7.71 5.62 -1.66
C LEU A 178 -6.29 5.48 -1.07
N LEU A 179 -6.09 4.45 -0.26
CA LEU A 179 -4.76 4.01 0.19
C LEU A 179 -4.37 2.73 -0.54
N PHE A 180 -3.24 2.76 -1.25
CA PHE A 180 -2.66 1.56 -1.87
C PHE A 180 -1.51 1.06 -0.99
N LEU A 181 -1.64 -0.12 -0.38
CA LEU A 181 -0.57 -0.74 0.40
C LEU A 181 0.16 -1.84 -0.40
N THR A 182 1.44 -1.62 -0.65
CA THR A 182 2.26 -2.36 -1.61
C THR A 182 3.73 -2.41 -1.16
N HIS A 183 4.66 -2.51 -2.12
CA HIS A 183 6.09 -2.70 -1.94
C HIS A 183 6.88 -1.45 -2.32
N GLY A 184 8.21 -1.50 -2.19
CA GLY A 184 9.08 -0.37 -2.52
C GLY A 184 8.95 0.08 -3.98
N GLU A 185 8.87 -0.87 -4.91
CA GLU A 185 8.81 -0.56 -6.34
C GLU A 185 7.52 0.19 -6.74
N GLY A 186 6.39 -0.10 -6.08
CA GLY A 186 5.14 0.62 -6.32
C GLY A 186 5.27 2.12 -5.98
N LEU A 187 6.00 2.46 -4.92
CA LEU A 187 6.29 3.86 -4.58
C LEU A 187 7.31 4.48 -5.53
N GLN A 188 8.36 3.73 -5.88
CA GLN A 188 9.38 4.19 -6.82
C GLN A 188 8.76 4.51 -8.20
N THR A 189 7.78 3.71 -8.63
CA THR A 189 6.98 3.94 -9.83
C THR A 189 6.35 5.33 -9.81
N VAL A 190 5.65 5.66 -8.73
CA VAL A 190 4.99 6.95 -8.56
C VAL A 190 5.99 8.10 -8.51
N LEU A 191 7.07 7.97 -7.73
CA LEU A 191 8.09 9.03 -7.59
C LEU A 191 8.85 9.29 -8.89
N SER A 192 9.12 8.25 -9.67
CA SER A 192 9.81 8.38 -10.96
C SER A 192 8.99 9.13 -12.02
N SER A 193 7.65 9.13 -11.90
CA SER A 193 6.78 9.82 -12.86
C SER A 193 6.86 11.35 -12.75
N THR A 194 7.33 11.89 -11.61
CA THR A 194 7.38 13.32 -11.36
C THR A 194 8.79 13.91 -11.32
N ARG A 195 9.82 13.06 -11.29
CA ARG A 195 11.23 13.50 -11.30
C ARG A 195 11.90 13.22 -12.63
N LYS A 196 12.48 14.28 -13.21
CA LYS A 196 13.24 14.22 -14.47
C LYS A 196 14.71 13.86 -14.30
N ASP A 197 15.24 13.91 -13.07
CA ASP A 197 16.66 13.74 -12.78
C ASP A 197 17.10 12.30 -12.50
N GLY A 198 16.15 11.34 -12.53
CA GLY A 198 16.45 9.91 -12.42
C GLY A 198 16.95 9.46 -11.04
N ALA A 199 16.90 10.31 -10.01
CA ALA A 199 17.38 9.97 -8.68
C ALA A 199 16.50 8.89 -8.01
N ASN A 200 17.13 7.83 -7.50
CA ASN A 200 16.44 6.78 -6.76
C ASN A 200 16.08 7.27 -5.35
N ALA A 201 14.84 6.99 -4.92
CA ALA A 201 14.39 7.32 -3.59
C ALA A 201 14.77 6.20 -2.63
N LYS A 202 15.30 6.57 -1.46
CA LYS A 202 15.40 5.69 -0.31
C LYS A 202 14.05 5.69 0.41
N LEU A 203 13.40 4.53 0.40
CA LEU A 203 12.09 4.33 1.00
C LEU A 203 12.23 3.59 2.32
N GLN A 204 11.81 4.20 3.43
CA GLN A 204 11.71 3.51 4.71
C GLN A 204 10.54 2.51 4.71
N TYR A 205 10.51 1.61 5.70
CA TYR A 205 9.31 0.82 5.97
C TYR A 205 8.16 1.74 6.37
N CYS A 206 6.94 1.38 5.98
CA CYS A 206 5.76 2.25 6.12
C CYS A 206 5.86 3.62 5.42
N ALA A 207 6.85 3.85 4.55
CA ALA A 207 6.89 5.06 3.75
C ALA A 207 5.65 5.17 2.86
N TYR A 208 5.21 6.39 2.56
CA TYR A 208 4.08 6.64 1.67
C TYR A 208 4.34 7.82 0.74
N VAL A 209 3.52 7.92 -0.29
CA VAL A 209 3.56 9.02 -1.26
C VAL A 209 2.12 9.41 -1.51
N GLU A 210 1.86 10.71 -1.53
CA GLU A 210 0.52 11.25 -1.78
C GLU A 210 0.38 11.65 -3.25
N LEU A 211 -0.73 11.22 -3.84
CA LEU A 211 -1.14 11.52 -5.19
C LEU A 211 -2.43 12.33 -5.16
N ARG A 212 -2.49 13.44 -5.90
CA ARG A 212 -3.69 14.27 -6.03
C ARG A 212 -4.01 14.51 -7.50
N ARG A 213 -5.28 14.39 -7.86
CA ARG A 213 -5.79 14.74 -9.19
C ARG A 213 -7.07 15.57 -9.10
N PRO A 214 -7.37 16.41 -10.10
CA PRO A 214 -8.69 17.02 -10.21
C PRO A 214 -9.71 15.96 -10.66
N ILE A 215 -10.95 16.14 -10.22
CA ILE A 215 -12.11 15.34 -10.64
C ILE A 215 -13.11 16.30 -11.27
N PHE A 216 -13.48 16.04 -12.51
CA PHE A 216 -14.44 16.82 -13.26
C PHE A 216 -15.78 16.11 -13.23
N ASN A 217 -16.84 16.81 -12.84
CA ASN A 217 -18.21 16.30 -12.88
C ASN A 217 -18.93 16.94 -14.07
N LYS A 218 -19.33 16.10 -15.03
CA LYS A 218 -20.16 16.53 -16.16
C LYS A 218 -21.33 15.56 -16.28
N ASP A 219 -22.55 16.07 -16.10
CA ASP A 219 -23.78 15.30 -16.25
C ASP A 219 -23.81 14.00 -15.41
N GLN A 220 -23.32 14.05 -14.17
CA GLN A 220 -23.18 12.91 -13.24
C GLN A 220 -22.15 11.84 -13.66
N LEU A 221 -21.38 12.08 -14.73
CA LEU A 221 -20.18 11.33 -15.06
C LEU A 221 -18.96 12.02 -14.44
N PHE A 222 -18.13 11.24 -13.77
CA PHE A 222 -16.87 11.72 -13.22
C PHE A 222 -15.73 11.36 -14.17
N ASP A 223 -14.91 12.35 -14.50
CA ASP A 223 -13.67 12.16 -15.24
C ASP A 223 -12.48 12.64 -14.40
N GLY A 224 -11.45 11.80 -14.32
CA GLY A 224 -10.26 12.05 -13.52
C GLY A 224 -9.16 12.67 -14.36
N GLY A 225 -8.66 13.84 -13.96
CA GLY A 225 -7.47 14.41 -14.59
C GLY A 225 -6.18 13.69 -14.19
N GLU A 226 -5.06 14.25 -14.64
CA GLU A 226 -3.73 13.71 -14.33
C GLU A 226 -3.37 13.82 -12.84
N PHE A 227 -2.62 12.83 -12.37
CA PHE A 227 -2.10 12.80 -11.02
C PHE A 227 -0.88 13.69 -10.85
N ASN A 228 -0.81 14.38 -9.72
CA ASN A 228 0.34 15.11 -9.25
C ASN A 228 0.82 14.49 -7.94
N VAL A 229 2.14 14.27 -7.81
CA VAL A 229 2.74 13.84 -6.54
C VAL A 229 2.93 15.05 -5.63
N LEU A 230 2.45 14.95 -4.38
CA LEU A 230 2.62 16.03 -3.41
C LEU A 230 4.04 16.00 -2.79
N PRO A 231 4.73 17.14 -2.64
CA PRO A 231 6.15 17.19 -2.32
C PRO A 231 6.51 17.01 -0.83
N HIS A 232 5.70 16.33 -0.02
CA HIS A 232 5.87 16.21 1.44
C HIS A 232 6.85 15.09 1.86
N TYR A 233 8.05 15.02 1.27
CA TYR A 233 8.92 13.85 1.40
C TYR A 233 9.51 13.62 2.81
N SER A 234 9.84 14.70 3.55
CA SER A 234 10.53 14.57 4.84
C SER A 234 9.69 13.92 5.95
N GLN A 235 8.35 13.96 5.85
CA GLN A 235 7.43 13.41 6.84
C GLN A 235 6.87 12.03 6.45
N THR A 236 7.18 11.57 5.23
CA THR A 236 6.55 10.39 4.62
C THR A 236 7.48 9.18 4.56
N GLY A 237 8.67 9.27 5.16
CA GLY A 237 9.69 8.20 5.10
C GLY A 237 10.36 8.06 3.74
N VAL A 238 10.24 9.08 2.87
CA VAL A 238 10.86 9.15 1.55
C VAL A 238 12.04 10.12 1.63
N SER A 239 13.24 9.63 1.33
CA SER A 239 14.41 10.50 1.14
C SER A 239 15.08 10.23 -0.20
N TYR A 240 15.88 11.18 -0.67
CA TYR A 240 16.66 11.03 -1.90
C TYR A 240 18.13 10.95 -1.55
N ILE A 241 18.85 10.06 -2.22
CA ILE A 241 20.30 10.01 -2.13
C ILE A 241 20.81 11.19 -2.97
N SER A 242 21.49 12.14 -2.34
CA SER A 242 22.22 13.18 -3.06
C SER A 242 23.33 12.50 -3.86
N SER A 243 23.57 12.94 -5.10
CA SER A 243 24.70 12.46 -5.91
C SER A 243 26.08 12.76 -5.29
N ASN A 244 26.12 13.38 -4.10
CA ASN A 244 27.31 13.77 -3.35
C ASN A 244 27.47 13.05 -2.00
N ASP A 245 26.65 12.05 -1.66
CA ASP A 245 26.93 11.21 -0.47
C ASP A 245 27.80 10.01 -0.87
N PRO A 246 29.04 9.87 -0.32
CA PRO A 246 29.98 8.80 -0.67
C PRO A 246 29.53 7.41 -0.21
#